data_AF-A0A9X0F8J9-F1
#
_entry.id   AF-A0A9X0F8J9-F1
#
_cell.length_a   1.000
_cell.length_b   1.000
_cell.length_c   1.000
_cell.angle_alpha   90.00
_cell.angle_beta   90.00
_cell.angle_gamma   90.00
#
_symmetry.space_group_name_H-M   'P 1'
#
loop_
_entity.id
_entity.type
_entity.pdbx_description
1 polymer ?
#
loop_
_entity_poly.entity_id
_entity_poly.type
_entity_poly.pdbx_seq_one_letter_code
_entity_poly.pdbx_strand_id
1 'polypeptide(L)'
;MSQVISLQRPQRPLNSSDVAHKLNIPPSTLRTYTVHFRRLGHSFNKKNGRILYSTRDVELFKQMIKLHEQGFGTISECVLNVLNVHNNVVNISNNSEDTMDNVDSQHKQIKQPQDTSSPIDTVDEIARIRKEMEGLRKYVDESIKKRDEWLLQTLREVLETKQQKQKKKRWWQFWK
;
A
#
# COMPACT_ATOMS: atom_id res chain seq x y z
N MET A 1 17.89 39.74 19.32
CA MET A 1 17.01 38.71 18.73
C MET A 1 17.07 38.87 17.23
N SER A 2 17.70 37.93 16.52
CA SER A 2 17.71 37.90 15.05
C SER A 2 17.31 36.49 14.64
N GLN A 3 16.06 36.32 14.24
CA GLN A 3 15.60 35.08 13.63
C GLN A 3 16.19 35.00 12.23
N VAL A 4 17.12 34.06 12.03
CA VAL A 4 17.72 33.79 10.73
C VAL A 4 16.72 32.93 9.95
N ILE A 5 15.95 33.57 9.08
CA ILE A 5 15.04 32.85 8.18
C ILE A 5 15.89 32.18 7.11
N SER A 6 16.09 30.87 7.22
CA SER A 6 16.73 30.06 6.18
C SER A 6 15.78 29.94 4.98
N LEU A 7 15.98 30.79 3.98
CA LEU A 7 15.29 30.67 2.69
C LEU A 7 15.73 29.37 2.01
N GLN A 8 14.94 28.32 2.16
CA GLN A 8 15.17 27.04 1.50
C GLN A 8 15.01 27.25 -0.01
N ARG A 9 16.13 27.14 -0.75
CA ARG A 9 16.10 27.28 -2.22
C ARG A 9 15.08 26.32 -2.81
N PRO A 10 14.26 26.77 -3.78
CA PRO A 10 13.35 25.90 -4.50
C PRO A 10 14.15 24.78 -5.17
N GLN A 11 13.88 23.55 -4.77
CA GLN A 11 14.60 22.38 -5.28
C GLN A 11 14.21 22.18 -6.74
N ARG A 12 15.21 22.22 -7.63
CA ARG A 12 14.97 21.93 -9.04
C ARG A 12 14.59 20.45 -9.18
N PRO A 13 13.58 20.12 -9.99
CA PRO A 13 13.29 18.73 -10.30
C PRO A 13 14.49 18.09 -11.02
N LEU A 14 14.83 16.86 -10.64
CA LEU A 14 15.94 16.10 -11.22
C LEU A 14 15.46 15.28 -12.42
N ASN A 15 16.35 15.14 -13.41
CA ASN A 15 16.14 14.27 -14.56
C ASN A 15 16.42 12.80 -14.20
N SER A 16 15.92 11.86 -15.01
CA SER A 16 16.15 10.43 -14.79
C SER A 16 17.64 10.05 -14.75
N SER A 17 18.47 10.71 -15.56
CA SER A 17 19.92 10.49 -15.55
C SER A 17 20.55 10.91 -14.21
N ASP A 18 20.18 12.09 -13.72
CA ASP A 18 20.73 12.64 -12.48
C ASP A 18 20.33 11.79 -11.27
N VAL A 19 19.09 11.30 -11.26
CA VAL A 19 18.61 10.40 -10.19
C VAL A 19 19.32 9.05 -10.24
N ALA A 20 19.53 8.49 -11.43
CA ALA A 20 20.23 7.22 -11.59
C ALA A 20 21.67 7.32 -11.07
N HIS A 21 22.39 8.39 -11.41
CA HIS A 21 23.73 8.66 -10.88
C HIS A 21 23.71 8.90 -9.36
N LYS A 22 22.75 9.66 -8.84
CA LYS A 22 22.65 9.97 -7.41
C LYS A 22 22.37 8.75 -6.54
N LEU A 23 21.58 7.80 -7.05
CA LEU A 23 21.26 6.55 -6.36
C LEU A 23 22.25 5.42 -6.68
N ASN A 24 23.21 5.65 -7.57
CA ASN A 24 24.15 4.65 -8.06
C ASN A 24 23.47 3.38 -8.60
N ILE A 25 22.39 3.56 -9.39
CA ILE A 25 21.64 2.46 -10.01
C ILE A 25 21.57 2.61 -11.53
N PRO A 26 21.44 1.50 -12.29
CA PRO A 26 21.21 1.57 -13.72
C PRO A 26 19.90 2.31 -14.07
N PRO A 27 19.85 3.09 -15.17
CA PRO A 27 18.62 3.77 -15.61
C PRO A 27 17.44 2.83 -15.87
N SER A 28 17.72 1.59 -16.29
CA SER A 28 16.72 0.53 -16.46
C SER A 28 16.07 0.15 -15.13
N THR A 29 16.86 -0.02 -14.07
CA THR A 29 16.38 -0.31 -12.71
C THR A 29 15.55 0.84 -12.16
N LEU A 30 15.99 2.09 -12.35
CA LEU A 30 15.21 3.26 -11.96
C LEU A 30 13.84 3.27 -12.64
N ARG A 31 13.77 2.91 -13.93
CA ARG A 31 12.52 2.80 -14.67
C ARG A 31 11.61 1.71 -14.10
N THR A 32 12.16 0.55 -13.74
CA THR A 32 11.42 -0.53 -13.08
C THR A 32 10.85 -0.08 -11.74
N TYR A 33 11.67 0.54 -10.89
CA TYR A 33 11.20 1.06 -9.60
C TYR A 33 10.10 2.10 -9.78
N THR A 34 10.26 3.01 -10.74
CA THR A 34 9.23 4.00 -11.07
C THR A 34 7.88 3.35 -11.43
N VAL A 35 7.89 2.18 -12.09
CA VAL A 35 6.67 1.43 -12.39
C VAL A 35 6.04 0.84 -11.12
N HIS A 36 6.83 0.29 -10.20
CA HIS A 36 6.33 -0.24 -8.92
C HIS A 36 5.68 0.86 -8.07
N PHE A 37 6.34 2.01 -7.94
CA PHE A 37 5.80 3.18 -7.26
C PHE A 37 4.48 3.65 -7.88
N ARG A 38 4.41 3.71 -9.22
CA ARG A 38 3.16 4.09 -9.92
C ARG A 38 2.03 3.10 -9.70
N ARG A 39 2.33 1.79 -9.69
CA ARG A 39 1.34 0.73 -9.42
C ARG A 39 0.73 0.84 -8.03
N LEU A 40 1.49 1.35 -7.07
CA LEU A 40 1.08 1.51 -5.67
C LEU A 40 0.54 2.90 -5.36
N GLY A 41 0.29 3.73 -6.39
CA GLY A 41 -0.40 5.02 -6.25
C GLY A 41 0.52 6.25 -6.15
N HIS A 42 1.84 6.10 -6.21
CA HIS A 42 2.75 7.26 -6.25
C HIS A 42 2.81 7.88 -7.65
N SER A 43 2.42 9.14 -7.76
CA SER A 43 2.46 9.88 -9.03
C SER A 43 3.75 10.68 -9.16
N PHE A 44 4.40 10.59 -10.31
CA PHE A 44 5.58 11.38 -10.63
C PHE A 44 5.22 12.52 -11.58
N ASN A 45 5.89 13.67 -11.44
CA ASN A 45 5.70 14.80 -12.33
C ASN A 45 6.22 14.48 -13.74
N LYS A 46 5.49 14.95 -14.76
CA LYS A 46 5.86 14.77 -16.17
C LYS A 46 5.91 16.12 -16.86
N LYS A 47 7.03 16.41 -17.52
CA LYS A 47 7.18 17.57 -18.39
C LYS A 47 7.59 17.10 -19.78
N ASN A 48 6.81 17.47 -20.79
CA ASN A 48 7.05 17.07 -22.19
C ASN A 48 7.23 15.55 -22.37
N GLY A 49 6.41 14.76 -21.68
CA GLY A 49 6.48 13.29 -21.73
C GLY A 49 7.65 12.65 -20.96
N ARG A 50 8.55 13.45 -20.38
CA ARG A 50 9.66 12.97 -19.55
C ARG A 50 9.30 13.07 -18.07
N ILE A 51 9.70 12.06 -17.30
CA ILE A 51 9.48 12.04 -15.84
C ILE A 51 10.53 12.92 -15.16
N LEU A 52 10.06 13.80 -14.29
CA LEU A 52 10.85 14.66 -13.44
C LEU A 52 10.66 14.23 -11.98
N TYR A 53 11.77 14.00 -11.30
CA TYR A 53 11.76 13.50 -9.93
C TYR A 53 11.99 14.65 -8.96
N SER A 54 11.17 14.71 -7.91
CA SER A 54 11.38 15.60 -6.77
C SER A 54 12.48 15.06 -5.86
N THR A 55 13.05 15.91 -5.02
CA THR A 55 13.99 15.50 -3.96
C THR A 55 13.36 14.44 -3.05
N ARG A 56 12.05 14.58 -2.78
CA ARG A 56 11.25 13.60 -2.04
C ARG A 56 11.23 12.23 -2.73
N ASP A 57 11.07 12.20 -4.06
CA ASP A 57 11.06 10.94 -4.81
C ASP A 57 12.40 10.20 -4.69
N VAL A 58 13.51 10.94 -4.71
CA VAL A 58 14.85 10.38 -4.52
C VAL A 58 15.00 9.77 -3.13
N GLU A 59 14.46 10.41 -2.10
CA GLU A 59 14.47 9.88 -0.73
C GLU A 59 13.65 8.59 -0.62
N LEU A 60 12.47 8.54 -1.24
CA LEU A 60 11.65 7.33 -1.29
C LEU A 60 12.40 6.16 -1.95
N PHE A 61 13.07 6.41 -3.07
CA PHE A 61 13.89 5.37 -3.71
C PHE A 61 15.04 4.92 -2.80
N LYS A 62 15.71 5.84 -2.12
CA LYS A 62 16.81 5.50 -1.20
C LYS A 62 16.32 4.64 -0.03
N GLN A 63 15.18 4.97 0.55
CA GLN A 63 14.57 4.18 1.62
C GLN A 63 14.16 2.79 1.13
N MET A 64 13.53 2.72 -0.05
CA MET A 64 13.14 1.45 -0.65
C MET A 64 14.35 0.54 -0.90
N ILE A 65 15.44 1.08 -1.47
CA ILE A 65 16.67 0.31 -1.73
C ILE A 65 17.24 -0.21 -0.41
N LYS A 66 17.31 0.63 0.62
CA LYS A 66 17.81 0.24 1.95
C LYS A 66 16.98 -0.89 2.57
N LEU A 67 15.65 -0.82 2.48
CA LEU A 67 14.78 -1.90 2.99
C LEU A 67 14.98 -3.21 2.22
N HIS A 68 15.15 -3.12 0.91
CA HIS A 68 15.39 -4.31 0.10
C HIS A 68 16.76 -4.93 0.40
N GLU A 69 17.81 -4.12 0.59
CA GLU A 69 19.12 -4.59 1.05
C GLU A 69 19.07 -5.24 2.44
N GLN A 70 18.16 -4.79 3.31
CA GLN A 70 17.91 -5.38 4.62
C GLN A 70 17.10 -6.68 4.57
N GLY A 71 16.66 -7.13 3.38
CA GLY A 71 15.93 -8.38 3.21
C GLY A 71 14.45 -8.28 3.57
N PHE A 72 13.84 -7.09 3.51
CA PHE A 72 12.42 -6.85 3.86
C PHE A 72 11.42 -7.43 2.84
N GLY A 73 11.84 -8.42 2.03
CA GLY A 73 11.01 -9.10 1.03
C GLY A 73 11.14 -8.52 -0.38
N THR A 74 10.03 -8.50 -1.10
CA THR A 74 10.00 -8.07 -2.51
C THR A 74 10.03 -6.55 -2.65
N ILE A 75 10.46 -6.07 -3.82
CA ILE A 75 10.47 -4.63 -4.14
C ILE A 75 9.08 -4.00 -3.93
N SER A 76 8.00 -4.72 -4.26
CA SER A 76 6.64 -4.19 -4.09
C SER A 76 6.26 -3.97 -2.63
N GLU A 77 6.66 -4.86 -1.72
CA GLU A 77 6.43 -4.74 -0.28
C GLU A 77 7.26 -3.60 0.32
N CYS A 78 8.52 -3.49 -0.11
CA CYS A 78 9.41 -2.40 0.28
C CYS A 78 8.82 -1.04 -0.12
N VAL A 79 8.30 -0.91 -1.35
CA VAL A 79 7.65 0.32 -1.83
C VAL A 79 6.41 0.63 -1.00
N LEU A 80 5.54 -0.35 -0.75
CA LEU A 80 4.33 -0.15 0.06
C LEU A 80 4.66 0.37 1.47
N ASN A 81 5.67 -0.20 2.12
CA ASN A 81 6.11 0.23 3.44
C ASN A 81 6.62 1.69 3.43
N VAL A 82 7.45 2.04 2.44
CA VAL A 82 7.99 3.41 2.30
C VAL A 82 6.89 4.43 2.10
N LEU A 83 5.89 4.14 1.26
CA LEU A 83 4.74 5.03 1.07
C LEU A 83 3.93 5.21 2.37
N ASN A 84 3.69 4.12 3.10
CA ASN A 84 2.93 4.17 4.35
C ASN A 84 3.63 5.03 5.42
N VAL A 85 4.94 4.86 5.59
CA VAL A 85 5.74 5.66 6.51
C VAL A 85 5.73 7.14 6.09
N HIS A 86 5.93 7.41 4.80
CA HIS A 86 5.98 8.78 4.29
C HIS A 86 4.63 9.51 4.44
N ASN A 87 3.52 8.82 4.16
CA ASN A 87 2.18 9.38 4.33
C ASN A 87 1.87 9.67 5.81
N ASN A 88 2.30 8.80 6.73
CA ASN A 88 2.11 9.02 8.16
C ASN A 88 2.93 10.23 8.67
N VAL A 89 4.19 10.36 8.24
CA VAL A 89 5.05 11.51 8.61
C VAL A 89 4.51 12.84 8.06
N VAL A 90 4.00 12.87 6.83
CA VAL A 90 3.39 14.07 6.24
C VAL A 90 2.12 14.46 6.98
N ASN A 91 1.32 13.51 7.46
CA ASN A 91 0.13 13.80 8.26
C ASN A 91 0.46 14.40 9.63
N ILE A 92 1.59 14.03 10.23
CA ILE A 92 2.06 14.60 11.51
C ILE A 92 2.60 16.03 11.32
N SER A 93 3.29 16.31 10.19
CA SER A 93 3.86 17.63 9.91
C SER A 93 2.85 18.67 9.44
N ASN A 94 1.69 18.27 8.92
CA ASN A 94 0.67 19.18 8.40
C ASN A 94 -0.41 19.54 9.43
N ASN A 95 -0.39 18.94 10.63
CA ASN A 95 -1.36 19.23 11.69
C ASN A 95 -0.95 20.42 12.59
N SER A 96 -0.05 21.29 12.14
CA SER A 96 0.37 22.49 12.90
C SER A 96 -0.20 23.82 12.39
N GLU A 97 -0.98 23.86 11.32
CA GLU A 97 -1.64 25.10 10.88
C GLU A 97 -3.09 24.88 10.43
N ASP A 98 -3.98 25.46 11.25
CA ASP A 98 -5.30 26.01 10.98
C ASP A 98 -6.47 25.16 10.43
N THR A 99 -7.48 25.15 11.30
CA THR A 99 -8.92 25.35 11.07
C THR A 99 -9.73 24.20 10.49
N MET A 100 -10.65 23.75 11.35
CA MET A 100 -11.74 22.84 11.08
C MET A 100 -12.67 23.36 9.98
N ASP A 101 -12.93 22.53 8.97
CA ASP A 101 -14.32 22.15 8.65
C ASP A 101 -14.42 20.92 7.73
N ASN A 102 -15.12 19.91 8.26
CA ASN A 102 -16.04 18.95 7.63
C ASN A 102 -15.69 18.28 6.28
N VAL A 103 -15.53 16.94 6.29
CA VAL A 103 -16.56 15.97 5.83
C VAL A 103 -15.96 14.55 5.83
N ASP A 104 -16.54 13.73 6.71
CA ASP A 104 -16.83 12.30 6.61
C ASP A 104 -15.95 11.41 5.71
N SER A 105 -15.12 10.57 6.34
CA SER A 105 -14.98 9.15 5.98
C SER A 105 -14.10 8.43 6.98
N GLN A 106 -14.79 7.68 7.84
CA GLN A 106 -14.37 6.46 8.54
C GLN A 106 -12.89 6.03 8.37
N HIS A 107 -12.05 6.32 9.38
CA HIS A 107 -11.04 5.36 9.84
C HIS A 107 -10.65 5.70 11.28
N LYS A 108 -11.23 4.93 12.21
CA LYS A 108 -11.09 5.13 13.65
C LYS A 108 -9.71 4.66 14.10
N GLN A 109 -8.82 5.63 14.26
CA GLN A 109 -7.78 5.77 15.29
C GLN A 109 -7.08 4.49 15.79
N ILE A 110 -5.85 4.25 15.31
CA ILE A 110 -4.83 3.53 16.06
C ILE A 110 -4.09 4.59 16.89
N LYS A 111 -4.42 4.69 18.18
CA LYS A 111 -3.62 5.43 19.15
C LYS A 111 -2.44 4.55 19.55
N GLN A 112 -1.24 4.99 19.26
CA GLN A 112 -0.03 4.49 19.89
C GLN A 112 0.18 5.30 21.17
N PRO A 113 0.11 4.72 22.38
CA PRO A 113 0.44 5.47 23.58
C PRO A 113 1.96 5.51 23.76
N GLN A 114 2.46 6.74 23.91
CA GLN A 114 3.77 7.02 24.49
C GLN A 114 3.76 6.69 25.98
N ASP A 115 4.95 6.40 26.48
CA ASP A 115 5.27 5.87 27.81
C ASP A 115 4.65 6.61 29.01
N THR A 116 4.58 5.86 30.13
CA THR A 116 4.50 6.25 31.56
C THR A 116 3.15 6.16 32.29
N SER A 117 2.81 4.97 32.81
CA SER A 117 2.31 4.76 34.20
C SER A 117 1.84 3.32 34.46
N SER A 118 2.32 2.69 35.53
CA SER A 118 1.79 1.50 36.25
C SER A 118 1.70 0.14 35.53
N PRO A 119 2.37 -0.92 36.04
CA PRO A 119 2.31 -2.29 35.49
C PRO A 119 0.93 -2.97 35.50
N ILE A 120 -0.06 -2.46 36.24
CA ILE A 120 -1.32 -3.16 36.52
C ILE A 120 -2.39 -2.88 35.44
N ASP A 121 -2.42 -1.69 34.85
CA ASP A 121 -3.43 -1.30 33.85
C ASP A 121 -3.18 -1.91 32.45
N THR A 122 -1.97 -2.45 32.22
CA THR A 122 -1.58 -3.01 30.92
C THR A 122 -2.22 -4.37 30.64
N VAL A 123 -2.49 -5.18 31.67
CA VAL A 123 -2.98 -6.56 31.50
C VAL A 123 -4.43 -6.56 31.02
N ASP A 124 -5.26 -5.69 31.58
CA ASP A 124 -6.68 -5.58 31.21
C ASP A 124 -6.85 -5.02 29.80
N GLU A 125 -5.99 -4.08 29.40
CA GLU A 125 -5.98 -3.55 28.03
C GLU A 125 -5.50 -4.61 27.02
N ILE A 126 -4.46 -5.37 27.36
CA ILE A 126 -4.01 -6.51 26.54
C ILE A 126 -5.13 -7.55 26.41
N ALA A 127 -5.91 -7.83 27.46
CA ALA A 127 -7.03 -8.75 27.41
C ALA A 127 -8.16 -8.25 26.48
N ARG A 128 -8.46 -6.94 26.51
CA ARG A 128 -9.44 -6.32 25.59
C ARG A 128 -8.99 -6.43 24.13
N ILE A 129 -7.73 -6.10 23.85
CA ILE A 129 -7.14 -6.19 22.51
C ILE A 129 -7.20 -7.63 22.00
N ARG A 130 -6.86 -8.62 22.84
CA ARG A 130 -6.95 -10.05 22.48
C ARG A 130 -8.37 -10.47 22.10
N LYS A 131 -9.38 -10.00 22.85
CA LYS A 131 -10.79 -10.30 22.59
C LYS A 131 -11.27 -9.69 21.28
N GLU A 132 -10.87 -8.45 20.97
CA GLU A 132 -11.19 -7.81 19.70
C GLU A 132 -10.52 -8.52 18.52
N MET A 133 -9.25 -8.90 18.67
CA MET A 133 -8.52 -9.71 17.69
C MET A 133 -9.19 -11.06 17.41
N GLU A 134 -9.73 -11.72 18.44
CA GLU A 134 -10.46 -12.97 18.26
C GLU A 134 -11.77 -12.77 17.48
N GLY A 135 -12.50 -11.68 17.75
CA GLY A 135 -13.69 -11.30 16.99
C GLY A 135 -13.38 -11.10 15.50
N LEU A 136 -12.30 -10.37 15.20
CA LEU A 136 -11.85 -10.16 13.82
C LEU A 136 -11.47 -11.48 13.13
N ARG A 137 -10.74 -12.37 13.83
CA ARG A 137 -10.38 -13.70 13.29
C ARG A 137 -11.62 -14.51 12.91
N LYS A 138 -12.63 -14.56 13.77
CA LYS A 138 -13.89 -15.27 13.50
C LYS A 138 -14.62 -14.69 12.29
N TYR A 139 -14.71 -13.37 12.20
CA TYR A 139 -15.32 -12.70 11.04
C TYR A 139 -14.58 -13.02 9.72
N VAL A 140 -13.24 -12.98 9.75
CA VAL A 140 -12.42 -13.32 8.58
C VAL A 140 -12.67 -14.77 8.17
N ASP A 141 -12.63 -15.71 9.11
CA ASP A 141 -12.88 -17.13 8.82
C ASP A 141 -14.28 -17.36 8.24
N GLU A 142 -15.31 -16.72 8.78
CA GLU A 142 -16.67 -16.78 8.23
C GLU A 142 -16.75 -16.20 6.82
N SER A 143 -16.10 -15.06 6.57
CA SER A 143 -16.06 -14.44 5.25
C SER A 143 -15.34 -15.31 4.22
N ILE A 144 -14.29 -16.03 4.64
CA ILE A 144 -13.56 -16.96 3.79
C ILE A 144 -14.43 -18.17 3.47
N LYS A 145 -15.07 -18.78 4.49
CA LYS A 145 -15.99 -19.91 4.28
C LYS A 145 -17.11 -19.57 3.31
N LYS A 146 -17.76 -18.41 3.47
CA LYS A 146 -18.83 -17.95 2.56
C LYS A 146 -18.34 -17.79 1.12
N ARG A 147 -17.13 -17.25 0.94
CA ARG A 147 -16.53 -17.12 -0.40
C ARG A 147 -16.25 -18.48 -1.01
N ASP A 148 -15.67 -19.39 -0.24
CA ASP A 148 -15.32 -20.73 -0.71
C ASP A 148 -16.56 -21.55 -1.07
N GLU A 149 -17.62 -21.48 -0.25
CA GLU A 149 -18.93 -22.07 -0.56
C GLU A 149 -19.50 -21.52 -1.88
N TRP A 150 -19.45 -20.21 -2.07
CA TRP A 150 -19.93 -19.57 -3.29
C TRP A 150 -19.09 -19.94 -4.53
N LEU A 151 -17.77 -20.05 -4.38
CA LEU A 151 -16.88 -20.52 -5.45
C LEU A 151 -17.17 -21.98 -5.82
N LEU A 152 -17.40 -22.85 -4.84
CA LEU A 152 -17.76 -24.25 -5.10
C LEU A 152 -19.12 -24.37 -5.79
N GLN A 153 -20.11 -23.57 -5.38
CA GLN A 153 -21.41 -23.52 -6.02
C GLN A 153 -21.31 -23.07 -7.49
N THR A 154 -20.63 -21.96 -7.75
CA THR A 154 -20.45 -21.45 -9.11
C THR A 154 -19.66 -22.44 -9.98
N LEU A 155 -18.63 -23.09 -9.44
CA LEU A 155 -17.89 -24.14 -10.16
C LEU A 155 -18.79 -25.32 -10.53
N ARG A 156 -19.65 -25.75 -9.60
CA ARG A 156 -20.61 -26.83 -9.85
C ARG A 156 -21.59 -26.47 -10.97
N GLU A 157 -22.18 -25.27 -10.94
CA GLU A 157 -23.07 -24.78 -11.99
C GLU A 157 -22.38 -24.74 -13.36
N VAL A 158 -21.12 -24.28 -13.40
CA VAL A 158 -20.31 -24.27 -14.64
C VAL A 158 -20.05 -25.68 -15.16
N LEU A 159 -19.80 -26.65 -14.28
CA LEU A 159 -19.59 -28.06 -14.67
C LEU A 159 -20.89 -28.70 -15.18
N GLU A 160 -22.01 -28.47 -14.50
CA GLU A 160 -23.32 -28.99 -14.89
C GLU A 160 -23.76 -28.43 -16.25
N THR A 161 -23.60 -27.13 -16.48
CA THR A 161 -23.89 -26.50 -17.78
C THR A 161 -22.99 -27.03 -18.89
N LYS A 162 -21.70 -27.27 -18.63
CA LYS A 162 -20.79 -27.93 -19.59
C LYS A 162 -21.25 -29.36 -19.91
N GLN A 163 -21.62 -30.16 -18.91
CA GLN A 163 -22.11 -31.51 -19.12
C GLN A 163 -23.40 -31.53 -19.94
N GLN A 164 -24.37 -30.66 -19.63
CA GLN A 164 -25.61 -30.54 -20.38
C GLN A 164 -25.37 -30.16 -21.85
N LYS A 165 -24.45 -29.22 -22.12
CA LYS A 165 -24.04 -28.85 -23.49
C LYS A 165 -23.39 -30.02 -24.24
N GLN A 166 -22.54 -30.82 -23.57
CA GLN A 166 -21.92 -32.01 -24.17
C GLN A 166 -22.95 -33.09 -24.52
N LYS A 167 -23.89 -33.37 -23.61
CA LYS A 167 -25.01 -34.31 -23.86
C LYS A 167 -25.86 -33.85 -25.05
N LYS A 168 -26.16 -32.55 -25.14
CA LYS A 168 -26.92 -31.96 -26.25
C LYS A 168 -26.19 -32.02 -27.61
N LYS A 169 -24.86 -32.02 -27.64
CA LYS A 169 -24.10 -32.18 -28.91
C LYS A 169 -24.10 -33.61 -29.42
N ARG A 170 -24.14 -34.61 -28.53
CA ARG A 170 -24.00 -36.03 -28.91
C ARG A 170 -25.24 -36.65 -29.54
N TRP A 171 -26.45 -36.28 -29.10
CA TRP A 171 -27.66 -36.90 -29.65
C TRP A 171 -27.94 -36.49 -31.10
N TRP A 172 -27.66 -35.24 -31.49
CA TRP A 172 -27.82 -34.79 -32.88
C TRP A 172 -26.76 -35.37 -33.85
N GLN A 173 -25.60 -35.83 -33.36
CA GLN A 173 -24.59 -36.50 -34.19
C GLN A 173 -24.95 -37.95 -34.53
N PHE A 174 -25.92 -38.53 -33.82
CA PHE A 174 -26.37 -39.90 -34.06
C PHE A 174 -27.39 -40.01 -35.20
N TRP A 175 -28.00 -38.88 -35.60
CA TRP A 175 -29.00 -38.78 -36.67
C TRP A 175 -28.44 -38.10 -37.93
N LYS A 176 -27.11 -38.08 -38.08
CA LYS A 176 -26.42 -37.56 -39.27
C LYS A 176 -25.75 -38.71 -40.00
#